data_AF-A0A7S1H116-F1
#
_entry.id   AF-A0A7S1H116-F1
#
_cell.length_a   1.000
_cell.length_b   1.000
_cell.length_c   1.000
_cell.angle_alpha   90.00
_cell.angle_beta   90.00
_cell.angle_gamma   90.00
#
_symmetry.space_group_name_H-M   'P 1'
#
loop_
_entity.id
_entity.type
_entity.pdbx_description
1 polymer ?
#
loop_
_entity_poly.entity_id
_entity_poly.type
_entity_poly.pdbx_seq_one_letter_code
_entity_poly.pdbx_strand_id
1 'polypeptide(L)'
;EFVWGGVVESLVPVMMEDSHPPVRASAISAIAMVPHTIPGASACVEHVWASAKPGDPSDMPLRGASLRALGVLAHEEPYKHDAQVLIRMAGALDLCSRDPSLQVRMRAACSLASLCENTTIVDEGRRSEYVRHHAGLTLLRLSELSLRLMSDNDKVRVYGTRALGNLCHPSEYVTFVSASTSEAAAYQLCGRVESELCRFIDSPSYSVKVRWNACHAAGLLLSNPLASSPTPPWGKRLIGALERTGTEAENFKVRIQATRSIRYAPQRSVHVQQGSTEGEDAEALVARWRGMIGAAMGEVPGLDSSQYKYKGTLRAEQRLCVLTLTSFLLPSDFKALPSLEESLGVCECLRHASDAAQADPPLLSRAAR
;
A
#
# COMPACT_ATOMS: atom_id res chain seq x y z
N GLU A 1 -22.52 -17.40 -22.87
CA GLU A 1 -22.86 -18.65 -22.16
C GLU A 1 -22.30 -19.89 -22.84
N PHE A 2 -22.62 -20.16 -24.12
CA PHE A 2 -22.16 -21.36 -24.83
C PHE A 2 -20.64 -21.66 -24.75
N VAL A 3 -19.79 -20.64 -24.94
CA VAL A 3 -18.32 -20.82 -24.84
C VAL A 3 -17.88 -21.19 -23.42
N TRP A 4 -18.41 -20.51 -22.40
CA TRP A 4 -18.04 -20.77 -21.01
C TRP A 4 -18.61 -22.10 -20.49
N GLY A 5 -19.79 -22.49 -20.94
CA GLY A 5 -20.35 -23.83 -20.68
C GLY A 5 -19.42 -24.92 -21.19
N GLY A 6 -18.95 -24.83 -22.43
CA GLY A 6 -17.96 -25.78 -22.97
C GLY A 6 -16.63 -25.78 -22.21
N VAL A 7 -16.19 -24.62 -21.72
CA VAL A 7 -14.98 -24.54 -20.86
C VAL A 7 -15.19 -25.30 -19.55
N VAL A 8 -16.30 -25.07 -18.86
CA VAL A 8 -16.63 -25.69 -17.56
C VAL A 8 -16.89 -27.18 -17.69
N GLU A 9 -17.70 -27.59 -18.67
CA GLU A 9 -18.19 -28.97 -18.78
C GLU A 9 -17.22 -29.90 -19.49
N SER A 10 -16.37 -29.39 -20.39
CA SER A 10 -15.50 -30.23 -21.22
C SER A 10 -14.01 -29.93 -21.02
N LEU A 11 -13.60 -28.66 -21.17
CA LEU A 11 -12.18 -28.33 -21.22
C LEU A 11 -11.50 -28.45 -19.85
N VAL A 12 -12.09 -27.87 -18.81
CA VAL A 12 -11.53 -27.87 -17.46
C VAL A 12 -11.33 -29.30 -16.91
N PRO A 13 -12.32 -30.22 -16.96
CA PRO A 13 -12.13 -31.59 -16.51
C PRO A 13 -10.97 -32.30 -17.20
N VAL A 14 -10.91 -32.23 -18.55
CA VAL A 14 -9.85 -32.86 -19.34
C VAL A 14 -8.48 -32.31 -18.97
N MET A 15 -8.34 -30.99 -18.86
CA MET A 15 -7.06 -30.37 -18.52
C MET A 15 -6.65 -30.64 -17.07
N MET A 16 -7.60 -30.85 -16.16
CA MET A 16 -7.32 -31.17 -14.74
C MET A 16 -6.82 -32.60 -14.53
N GLU A 17 -7.15 -33.53 -15.43
CA GLU A 17 -6.67 -34.91 -15.44
C GLU A 17 -5.32 -35.09 -16.15
N ASP A 18 -4.80 -34.03 -16.77
CA ASP A 18 -3.54 -34.09 -17.52
C ASP A 18 -2.34 -34.40 -16.61
N SER A 19 -1.48 -35.30 -17.07
CA SER A 19 -0.24 -35.69 -16.38
C SER A 19 0.74 -34.51 -16.16
N HIS A 20 0.66 -33.45 -16.97
CA HIS A 20 1.57 -32.32 -16.95
C HIS A 20 1.04 -31.18 -16.05
N PRO A 21 1.73 -30.86 -14.93
CA PRO A 21 1.30 -29.81 -14.01
C PRO A 21 1.01 -28.43 -14.64
N PRO A 22 1.75 -27.96 -15.68
CA PRO A 22 1.44 -26.69 -16.35
C PRO A 22 0.09 -26.67 -17.07
N VAL A 23 -0.37 -27.81 -17.59
CA VAL A 23 -1.70 -27.91 -18.24
C VAL A 23 -2.79 -27.75 -17.18
N ARG A 24 -2.68 -28.50 -16.08
CA ARG A 24 -3.56 -28.37 -14.91
C ARG A 24 -3.56 -26.94 -14.34
N ALA A 25 -2.40 -26.29 -14.25
CA ALA A 25 -2.26 -24.90 -13.79
C ALA A 25 -2.96 -23.89 -14.73
N SER A 26 -2.97 -24.16 -16.03
CA SER A 26 -3.68 -23.35 -17.02
C SER A 26 -5.19 -23.49 -16.87
N ALA A 27 -5.69 -24.70 -16.57
CA ALA A 27 -7.10 -24.94 -16.25
C ALA A 27 -7.54 -24.13 -15.02
N ILE A 28 -6.77 -24.17 -13.92
CA ILE A 28 -7.02 -23.36 -12.72
C ILE A 28 -7.06 -21.86 -13.04
N SER A 29 -6.16 -21.38 -13.90
CA SER A 29 -6.14 -19.97 -14.30
C SER A 29 -7.39 -19.60 -15.11
N ALA A 30 -7.91 -20.52 -15.92
CA ALA A 30 -9.15 -20.32 -16.65
C ALA A 30 -10.37 -20.29 -15.70
N ILE A 31 -10.41 -21.17 -14.69
CA ILE A 31 -11.50 -21.22 -13.70
C ILE A 31 -11.72 -19.85 -13.03
N ALA A 32 -10.64 -19.13 -12.68
CA ALA A 32 -10.74 -17.80 -12.06
C ALA A 32 -11.36 -16.72 -12.97
N MET A 33 -11.46 -16.99 -14.28
CA MET A 33 -12.03 -16.07 -15.27
C MET A 33 -13.45 -16.48 -15.71
N VAL A 34 -13.92 -17.65 -15.30
CA VAL A 34 -15.27 -18.14 -15.66
C VAL A 34 -16.30 -17.31 -14.90
N PRO A 35 -17.29 -16.70 -15.58
CA PRO A 35 -18.39 -16.04 -14.91
C PRO A 35 -19.16 -17.01 -14.00
N HIS A 36 -19.37 -16.63 -12.74
CA HIS A 36 -20.03 -17.51 -11.76
C HIS A 36 -21.52 -17.75 -12.04
N THR A 37 -22.10 -17.05 -13.01
CA THR A 37 -23.46 -17.31 -13.53
C THR A 37 -23.54 -18.59 -14.37
N ILE A 38 -22.41 -19.15 -14.80
CA ILE A 38 -22.37 -20.36 -15.62
C ILE A 38 -22.60 -21.59 -14.73
N PRO A 39 -23.57 -22.47 -15.06
CA PRO A 39 -23.80 -23.72 -14.35
C PRO A 39 -22.51 -24.55 -14.24
N GLY A 40 -22.24 -25.08 -13.05
CA GLY A 40 -21.02 -25.88 -12.78
C GLY A 40 -19.77 -25.07 -12.42
N ALA A 41 -19.75 -23.74 -12.59
CA ALA A 41 -18.58 -22.91 -12.27
C ALA A 41 -18.13 -23.05 -10.80
N SER A 42 -19.07 -23.10 -9.86
CA SER A 42 -18.77 -23.29 -8.43
C SER A 42 -18.09 -24.65 -8.15
N ALA A 43 -18.46 -25.71 -8.87
CA ALA A 43 -17.81 -27.01 -8.73
C ALA A 43 -16.35 -26.95 -9.21
N CYS A 44 -16.08 -26.21 -10.28
CA CYS A 44 -14.70 -26.01 -10.75
C CYS A 44 -13.84 -25.24 -9.72
N VAL A 45 -14.42 -24.33 -8.94
CA VAL A 45 -13.69 -23.60 -7.89
C VAL A 45 -13.18 -24.54 -6.78
N GLU A 46 -13.80 -25.70 -6.57
CA GLU A 46 -13.27 -26.69 -5.62
C GLU A 46 -11.89 -27.23 -6.03
N HIS A 47 -11.56 -27.26 -7.33
CA HIS A 47 -10.19 -27.57 -7.78
C HIS A 47 -9.19 -26.49 -7.34
N VAL A 48 -9.61 -25.22 -7.30
CA VAL A 48 -8.78 -24.13 -6.78
C VAL A 48 -8.47 -24.37 -5.31
N TRP A 49 -9.49 -24.68 -4.50
CA TRP A 49 -9.32 -24.97 -3.08
C TRP A 49 -8.46 -26.20 -2.81
N ALA A 50 -8.69 -27.28 -3.56
CA ALA A 50 -7.96 -28.54 -3.41
C ALA A 50 -6.46 -28.37 -3.66
N SER A 51 -6.08 -27.48 -4.59
CA SER A 51 -4.70 -27.25 -5.00
C SER A 51 -4.02 -26.06 -4.28
N ALA A 52 -4.78 -25.20 -3.59
CA ALA A 52 -4.26 -24.06 -2.82
C ALA A 52 -3.75 -24.46 -1.42
N LYS A 53 -2.98 -25.55 -1.32
CA LYS A 53 -2.44 -26.05 -0.05
C LYS A 53 -1.00 -26.58 -0.22
N PRO A 54 -0.17 -26.52 0.83
CA PRO A 54 1.16 -27.13 0.80
C PRO A 54 1.09 -28.61 0.43
N GLY A 55 2.10 -29.10 -0.28
CA GLY A 55 2.11 -30.46 -0.82
C GLY A 55 3.32 -30.72 -1.71
N ASP A 56 3.20 -31.68 -2.62
CA ASP A 56 4.29 -32.14 -3.48
C ASP A 56 4.94 -30.99 -4.27
N PRO A 57 6.28 -30.92 -4.37
CA PRO A 57 6.99 -29.96 -5.22
C PRO A 57 6.61 -30.01 -6.71
N SER A 58 6.22 -31.16 -7.24
CA SER A 58 5.79 -31.32 -8.65
C SER A 58 4.51 -30.54 -8.97
N ASP A 59 3.64 -30.33 -7.98
CA ASP A 59 2.42 -29.53 -8.10
C ASP A 59 2.66 -28.02 -7.87
N MET A 60 3.91 -27.57 -7.78
CA MET A 60 4.23 -26.15 -7.61
C MET A 60 3.55 -25.22 -8.64
N PRO A 61 3.51 -25.54 -9.96
CA PRO A 61 2.81 -24.69 -10.93
C PRO A 61 1.31 -24.60 -10.64
N LEU A 62 0.71 -25.74 -10.28
CA LEU A 62 -0.71 -25.85 -9.97
C LEU A 62 -1.06 -25.05 -8.73
N ARG A 63 -0.32 -25.24 -7.63
CA ARG A 63 -0.45 -24.47 -6.39
C ARG A 63 -0.28 -22.97 -6.64
N GLY A 64 0.72 -22.56 -7.41
CA GLY A 64 0.94 -21.16 -7.76
C GLY A 64 -0.23 -20.53 -8.54
N ALA A 65 -0.83 -21.28 -9.45
CA ALA A 65 -2.03 -20.86 -10.18
C ALA A 65 -3.25 -20.77 -9.26
N SER A 66 -3.44 -21.74 -8.36
CA SER A 66 -4.57 -21.76 -7.42
C SER A 66 -4.51 -20.58 -6.44
N LEU A 67 -3.34 -20.27 -5.90
CA LEU A 67 -3.17 -19.12 -5.01
C LEU A 67 -3.52 -17.82 -5.73
N ARG A 68 -3.08 -17.67 -6.99
CA ARG A 68 -3.44 -16.51 -7.81
C ARG A 68 -4.94 -16.45 -8.08
N ALA A 69 -5.57 -17.59 -8.38
CA ALA A 69 -7.01 -17.68 -8.58
C ALA A 69 -7.77 -17.21 -7.33
N LEU A 70 -7.35 -17.59 -6.12
CA LEU A 70 -7.95 -17.08 -4.88
C LEU A 70 -7.87 -15.54 -4.80
N GLY A 71 -6.75 -14.94 -5.19
CA GLY A 71 -6.61 -13.48 -5.22
C GLY A 71 -7.55 -12.77 -6.19
N VAL A 72 -7.87 -13.41 -7.33
CA VAL A 72 -8.87 -12.90 -8.29
C VAL A 72 -10.28 -13.08 -7.73
N LEU A 73 -10.61 -14.29 -7.25
CA LEU A 73 -11.91 -14.61 -6.69
C LEU A 73 -12.27 -13.74 -5.49
N ALA A 74 -11.29 -13.25 -4.73
CA ALA A 74 -11.51 -12.29 -3.65
C ALA A 74 -12.21 -10.98 -4.11
N HIS A 75 -12.26 -10.69 -5.42
CA HIS A 75 -12.89 -9.50 -6.00
C HIS A 75 -14.05 -9.81 -6.96
N GLU A 76 -14.42 -11.08 -7.11
CA GLU A 76 -15.49 -11.51 -8.02
C GLU A 76 -16.76 -11.96 -7.26
N GLU A 77 -17.93 -11.75 -7.87
CA GLU A 77 -19.19 -12.30 -7.31
C GLU A 77 -19.21 -13.83 -7.43
N PRO A 78 -19.73 -14.59 -6.44
CA PRO A 78 -20.35 -14.11 -5.20
C PRO A 78 -19.37 -13.91 -4.03
N TYR A 79 -18.08 -14.18 -4.24
CA TYR A 79 -17.11 -14.34 -3.13
C TYR A 79 -16.65 -13.02 -2.52
N LYS A 80 -16.58 -11.94 -3.30
CA LYS A 80 -16.07 -10.65 -2.82
C LYS A 80 -16.85 -10.06 -1.64
N HIS A 81 -18.08 -10.49 -1.42
CA HIS A 81 -18.97 -10.03 -0.34
C HIS A 81 -19.18 -11.07 0.77
N ASP A 82 -18.43 -12.18 0.75
CA ASP A 82 -18.50 -13.24 1.76
C ASP A 82 -17.24 -13.21 2.63
N ALA A 83 -17.33 -12.62 3.82
CA ALA A 83 -16.17 -12.55 4.72
C ALA A 83 -15.65 -13.92 5.15
N GLN A 84 -16.49 -14.96 5.25
CA GLN A 84 -16.04 -16.30 5.63
C GLN A 84 -15.18 -16.92 4.52
N VAL A 85 -15.58 -16.73 3.27
CA VAL A 85 -14.76 -17.14 2.12
C VAL A 85 -13.44 -16.36 2.10
N LEU A 86 -13.45 -15.05 2.33
CA LEU A 86 -12.22 -14.24 2.41
C LEU A 86 -11.29 -14.70 3.56
N ILE A 87 -11.83 -15.00 4.74
CA ILE A 87 -11.06 -15.56 5.86
C ILE A 87 -10.46 -16.92 5.49
N ARG A 88 -11.21 -17.78 4.79
CA ARG A 88 -10.72 -19.07 4.28
C ARG A 88 -9.60 -18.89 3.26
N MET A 89 -9.73 -17.93 2.34
CA MET A 89 -8.68 -17.56 1.38
C MET A 89 -7.41 -17.13 2.13
N ALA A 90 -7.53 -16.23 3.11
CA ALA A 90 -6.40 -15.80 3.93
C ALA A 90 -5.69 -16.98 4.62
N GLY A 91 -6.44 -17.97 5.12
CA GLY A 91 -5.89 -19.19 5.69
C GLY A 91 -5.05 -20.01 4.69
N ALA A 92 -5.57 -20.23 3.48
CA ALA A 92 -4.85 -20.93 2.41
C ALA A 92 -3.57 -20.19 1.99
N LEU A 93 -3.64 -18.86 1.88
CA LEU A 93 -2.51 -18.00 1.54
C LEU A 93 -1.43 -18.01 2.64
N ASP A 94 -1.79 -17.99 3.92
CA ASP A 94 -0.87 -18.08 5.06
C ASP A 94 -0.10 -19.42 5.07
N LEU A 95 -0.78 -20.53 4.77
CA LEU A 95 -0.14 -21.85 4.67
C LEU A 95 0.93 -21.88 3.57
N CYS A 96 0.62 -21.35 2.40
CA CYS A 96 1.54 -21.33 1.26
C CYS A 96 2.56 -20.18 1.32
N SER A 97 2.39 -19.23 2.24
CA SER A 97 3.34 -18.15 2.49
C SER A 97 4.69 -18.65 3.01
N ARG A 98 4.78 -19.89 3.46
CA ARG A 98 6.00 -20.54 3.98
C ARG A 98 6.53 -21.64 3.06
N ASP A 99 5.98 -21.75 1.84
CA ASP A 99 6.38 -22.78 0.87
C ASP A 99 7.89 -22.66 0.55
N PRO A 100 8.63 -23.78 0.42
CA PRO A 100 10.05 -23.74 0.08
C PRO A 100 10.32 -23.01 -1.24
N SER A 101 9.38 -23.06 -2.19
CA SER A 101 9.49 -22.35 -3.46
C SER A 101 9.19 -20.86 -3.32
N LEU A 102 10.18 -20.03 -3.67
CA LEU A 102 10.00 -18.59 -3.77
C LEU A 102 8.85 -18.21 -4.71
N GLN A 103 8.64 -18.96 -5.80
CA GLN A 103 7.56 -18.67 -6.75
C GLN A 103 6.18 -18.82 -6.09
N VAL A 104 6.00 -19.86 -5.27
CA VAL A 104 4.75 -20.09 -4.55
C VAL A 104 4.54 -19.01 -3.49
N ARG A 105 5.57 -18.70 -2.69
CA ARG A 105 5.49 -17.61 -1.70
C ARG A 105 5.15 -16.27 -2.34
N MET A 106 5.74 -15.96 -3.50
CA MET A 106 5.40 -14.75 -4.25
C MET A 106 3.93 -14.72 -4.69
N ARG A 107 3.36 -15.85 -5.15
CA ARG A 107 1.95 -15.94 -5.54
C ARG A 107 1.02 -15.82 -4.34
N ALA A 108 1.35 -16.47 -3.22
CA ALA A 108 0.62 -16.33 -1.97
C ALA A 108 0.61 -14.86 -1.51
N ALA A 109 1.77 -14.22 -1.45
CA ALA A 109 1.90 -12.84 -0.99
C ALA A 109 1.18 -11.84 -1.91
N CYS A 110 1.29 -11.99 -3.23
CA CYS A 110 0.58 -11.15 -4.20
C CYS A 110 -0.94 -11.24 -4.05
N SER A 111 -1.44 -12.47 -3.86
CA SER A 111 -2.87 -12.73 -3.70
C SER A 111 -3.37 -12.26 -2.34
N LEU A 112 -2.54 -12.33 -1.30
CA LEU A 112 -2.83 -11.73 0.00
C LEU A 112 -2.96 -10.21 -0.10
N ALA A 113 -2.04 -9.55 -0.80
CA ALA A 113 -2.13 -8.11 -1.02
C ALA A 113 -3.41 -7.72 -1.76
N SER A 114 -3.82 -8.53 -2.74
CA SER A 114 -5.10 -8.34 -3.45
C SER A 114 -6.29 -8.54 -2.51
N LEU A 115 -6.28 -9.59 -1.69
CA LEU A 115 -7.33 -9.84 -0.69
C LEU A 115 -7.46 -8.68 0.29
N CYS A 116 -6.35 -8.08 0.72
CA CYS A 116 -6.34 -6.94 1.64
C CYS A 116 -6.90 -5.64 1.03
N GLU A 117 -7.08 -5.56 -0.28
CA GLU A 117 -7.77 -4.44 -0.94
C GLU A 117 -9.30 -4.53 -0.79
N ASN A 118 -9.82 -5.72 -0.48
CA ASN A 118 -11.24 -5.93 -0.26
C ASN A 118 -11.65 -5.48 1.16
N THR A 119 -12.58 -4.54 1.25
CA THR A 119 -13.04 -3.93 2.51
C THR A 119 -14.12 -4.73 3.22
N THR A 120 -14.65 -5.81 2.63
CA THR A 120 -15.80 -6.57 3.14
C THR A 120 -15.62 -7.03 4.59
N ILE A 121 -14.43 -7.46 5.00
CA ILE A 121 -14.16 -7.85 6.40
C ILE A 121 -14.42 -6.67 7.35
N VAL A 122 -13.98 -5.47 6.97
CA VAL A 122 -14.22 -4.24 7.75
C VAL A 122 -15.70 -3.86 7.67
N ASP A 123 -16.30 -3.93 6.49
CA ASP A 123 -17.69 -3.55 6.25
C ASP A 123 -18.69 -4.42 7.03
N GLU A 124 -18.50 -5.74 7.03
CA GLU A 124 -19.27 -6.66 7.86
C GLU A 124 -19.02 -6.44 9.35
N GLY A 125 -17.77 -6.15 9.70
CA GLY A 125 -17.36 -5.80 11.04
C GLY A 125 -18.08 -4.59 11.66
N ARG A 126 -18.67 -3.71 10.84
CA ARG A 126 -19.48 -2.57 11.33
C ARG A 126 -20.89 -2.97 11.78
N ARG A 127 -21.37 -4.17 11.43
CA ARG A 127 -22.77 -4.60 11.66
C ARG A 127 -23.09 -4.85 13.14
N SER A 128 -22.15 -5.40 13.90
CA SER A 128 -22.33 -5.65 15.34
C SER A 128 -20.99 -5.73 16.07
N GLU A 129 -21.01 -5.57 17.38
CA GLU A 129 -19.81 -5.69 18.23
C GLU A 129 -19.18 -7.09 18.17
N TYR A 130 -20.00 -8.14 18.14
CA TYR A 130 -19.52 -9.52 17.99
C TYR A 130 -18.76 -9.72 16.68
N VAL A 131 -19.32 -9.26 15.54
CA VAL A 131 -18.66 -9.39 14.24
C VAL A 131 -17.41 -8.49 14.17
N ARG A 132 -17.44 -7.32 14.82
CA ARG A 132 -16.27 -6.44 14.96
C ARG A 132 -15.09 -7.14 15.62
N HIS A 133 -15.34 -7.88 16.70
CA HIS A 133 -14.31 -8.66 17.38
C HIS A 133 -13.66 -9.71 16.45
N HIS A 134 -14.44 -10.42 15.64
CA HIS A 134 -13.88 -11.40 14.68
C HIS A 134 -13.15 -10.74 13.50
N ALA A 135 -13.68 -9.62 13.00
CA ALA A 135 -13.01 -8.82 11.98
C ALA A 135 -11.65 -8.30 12.49
N GLY A 136 -11.59 -7.79 13.73
CA GLY A 136 -10.34 -7.33 14.33
C GLY A 136 -9.29 -8.45 14.52
N LEU A 137 -9.70 -9.67 14.90
CA LEU A 137 -8.80 -10.83 14.96
C LEU A 137 -8.25 -11.18 13.57
N THR A 138 -9.10 -11.09 12.55
CA THR A 138 -8.71 -11.33 11.15
C THR A 138 -7.71 -10.30 10.66
N LEU A 139 -7.97 -9.01 10.91
CA LEU A 139 -7.06 -7.91 10.57
C LEU A 139 -5.72 -8.06 11.27
N LEU A 140 -5.73 -8.37 12.58
CA LEU A 140 -4.51 -8.65 13.34
C LEU A 140 -3.68 -9.78 12.69
N ARG A 141 -4.31 -10.91 12.36
CA ARG A 141 -3.64 -12.05 11.74
C ARG A 141 -3.06 -11.70 10.37
N LEU A 142 -3.80 -10.96 9.55
CA LEU A 142 -3.35 -10.50 8.23
C LEU A 142 -2.18 -9.53 8.34
N SER A 143 -2.17 -8.64 9.34
CA SER A 143 -1.07 -7.72 9.61
C SER A 143 0.19 -8.45 10.06
N GLU A 144 0.09 -9.42 10.97
CA GLU A 144 1.23 -10.25 11.40
C GLU A 144 1.81 -11.09 10.25
N LEU A 145 0.93 -11.64 9.41
CA LEU A 145 1.35 -12.33 8.19
C LEU A 145 2.10 -11.38 7.25
N SER A 146 1.57 -10.18 7.02
CA SER A 146 2.17 -9.21 6.11
C SER A 146 3.53 -8.68 6.61
N LEU A 147 3.67 -8.45 7.92
CA LEU A 147 4.95 -8.14 8.56
C LEU A 147 5.98 -9.25 8.35
N ARG A 148 5.57 -10.52 8.48
CA ARG A 148 6.45 -11.67 8.22
C ARG A 148 6.91 -11.73 6.77
N LEU A 149 6.01 -11.44 5.82
CA LEU A 149 6.34 -11.41 4.38
C LEU A 149 7.33 -10.29 4.05
N MET A 150 7.33 -9.19 4.81
CA MET A 150 8.34 -8.12 4.70
C MET A 150 9.74 -8.57 5.16
N SER A 151 9.87 -9.66 5.90
CA SER A 151 11.18 -10.23 6.25
C SER A 151 11.75 -11.18 5.18
N ASP A 152 10.96 -11.60 4.18
CA ASP A 152 11.35 -12.56 3.12
C ASP A 152 12.20 -11.89 2.01
N ASN A 153 12.32 -12.50 0.85
CA ASN A 153 12.98 -11.99 -0.35
C ASN A 153 12.29 -10.74 -0.90
N ASP A 154 13.04 -9.83 -1.53
CA ASP A 154 12.53 -8.60 -2.16
C ASP A 154 11.30 -8.81 -3.06
N LYS A 155 11.23 -9.94 -3.78
CA LYS A 155 10.08 -10.27 -4.64
C LYS A 155 8.79 -10.56 -3.85
N VAL A 156 8.91 -10.93 -2.58
CA VAL A 156 7.80 -11.17 -1.63
C VAL A 156 7.54 -9.93 -0.80
N ARG A 157 8.60 -9.24 -0.33
CA ARG A 157 8.53 -8.01 0.49
C ARG A 157 7.57 -6.98 -0.11
N VAL A 158 7.68 -6.75 -1.42
CA VAL A 158 6.82 -5.78 -2.13
C VAL A 158 5.34 -6.03 -1.92
N TYR A 159 4.92 -7.29 -1.80
CA TYR A 159 3.52 -7.65 -1.60
C TYR A 159 3.12 -7.61 -0.13
N GLY A 160 4.00 -8.02 0.79
CA GLY A 160 3.77 -7.84 2.23
C GLY A 160 3.58 -6.36 2.59
N THR A 161 4.41 -5.49 2.00
CA THR A 161 4.30 -4.04 2.17
C THR A 161 2.99 -3.49 1.58
N ARG A 162 2.58 -3.93 0.39
CA ARG A 162 1.30 -3.53 -0.21
C ARG A 162 0.10 -3.97 0.64
N ALA A 163 0.12 -5.21 1.12
CA ALA A 163 -0.93 -5.75 1.98
C ALA A 163 -1.10 -4.91 3.26
N LEU A 164 -0.01 -4.58 3.95
CA LEU A 164 -0.08 -3.70 5.14
C LEU A 164 -0.61 -2.32 4.84
N GLY A 165 -0.19 -1.70 3.73
CA GLY A 165 -0.71 -0.40 3.31
C GLY A 165 -2.24 -0.41 3.20
N ASN A 166 -2.79 -1.45 2.57
CA ASN A 166 -4.24 -1.59 2.39
C ASN A 166 -4.97 -1.94 3.69
N LEU A 167 -4.39 -2.79 4.54
CA LEU A 167 -4.98 -3.19 5.83
C LEU A 167 -5.08 -2.03 6.83
N CYS A 168 -4.04 -1.21 6.92
CA CYS A 168 -3.94 -0.15 7.93
C CYS A 168 -4.51 1.19 7.45
N HIS A 169 -4.88 1.31 6.17
CA HIS A 169 -5.48 2.50 5.59
C HIS A 169 -6.84 2.90 6.22
N PRO A 170 -7.80 1.98 6.45
CA PRO A 170 -9.09 2.33 7.01
C PRO A 170 -8.97 3.02 8.37
N SER A 171 -9.70 4.13 8.56
CA SER A 171 -9.70 4.93 9.78
C SER A 171 -9.96 4.12 11.06
N GLU A 172 -10.78 3.08 10.96
CA GLU A 172 -11.19 2.25 12.10
C GLU A 172 -10.22 1.10 12.39
N TYR A 173 -9.11 0.93 11.65
CA TYR A 173 -8.20 -0.21 11.81
C TYR A 173 -7.79 -0.43 13.28
N VAL A 174 -7.36 0.62 13.97
CA VAL A 174 -6.99 0.53 15.39
C VAL A 174 -8.19 0.17 16.26
N THR A 175 -9.37 0.72 15.99
CA THR A 175 -10.61 0.38 16.72
C THR A 175 -10.95 -1.10 16.58
N PHE A 176 -10.85 -1.66 15.37
CA PHE A 176 -11.10 -3.08 15.13
C PHE A 176 -10.09 -3.96 15.88
N VAL A 177 -8.79 -3.71 15.72
CA VAL A 177 -7.76 -4.53 16.38
C VAL A 177 -7.85 -4.41 17.90
N SER A 178 -8.16 -3.22 18.42
CA SER A 178 -8.32 -2.98 19.87
C SER A 178 -9.52 -3.74 20.44
N ALA A 179 -10.63 -3.83 19.71
CA ALA A 179 -11.81 -4.61 20.13
C ALA A 179 -11.51 -6.13 20.27
N SER A 180 -10.47 -6.61 19.61
CA SER A 180 -10.04 -8.02 19.64
C SER A 180 -8.88 -8.30 20.59
N THR A 181 -8.18 -7.26 21.02
CA THR A 181 -6.97 -7.38 21.83
C THR A 181 -7.01 -6.35 22.96
N SER A 182 -6.18 -5.32 22.88
CA SER A 182 -6.18 -4.13 23.72
C SER A 182 -5.65 -2.97 22.89
N GLU A 183 -5.97 -1.75 23.32
CA GLU A 183 -5.46 -0.55 22.67
C GLU A 183 -3.92 -0.51 22.65
N ALA A 184 -3.28 -0.92 23.73
CA ALA A 184 -1.82 -1.00 23.81
C ALA A 184 -1.22 -1.96 22.75
N ALA A 185 -1.85 -3.13 22.55
CA ALA A 185 -1.39 -4.10 21.55
C ALA A 185 -1.59 -3.58 20.12
N ALA A 186 -2.73 -2.94 19.84
CA ALA A 186 -2.99 -2.33 18.54
C ALA A 186 -1.96 -1.25 18.19
N TYR A 187 -1.59 -0.40 19.14
CA TYR A 187 -0.56 0.61 18.93
C TYR A 187 0.85 0.03 18.81
N GLN A 188 1.19 -1.01 19.56
CA GLN A 188 2.47 -1.73 19.37
C GLN A 188 2.59 -2.31 17.96
N LEU A 189 1.50 -2.86 17.42
CA LEU A 189 1.46 -3.33 16.04
C LEU A 189 1.70 -2.17 15.05
N CYS A 190 1.02 -1.04 15.23
CA CYS A 190 1.22 0.16 14.39
C CYS A 190 2.67 0.65 14.44
N GLY A 191 3.30 0.68 15.63
CA GLY A 191 4.71 1.05 15.80
C GLY A 191 5.68 0.11 15.09
N ARG A 192 5.40 -1.20 15.07
CA ARG A 192 6.16 -2.19 14.29
C ARG A 192 6.03 -1.95 12.78
N VAL A 193 4.80 -1.69 12.31
CA VAL A 193 4.54 -1.37 10.90
C VAL A 193 5.29 -0.10 10.50
N GLU A 194 5.19 0.97 11.27
CA GLU A 194 5.93 2.22 11.03
C GLU A 194 7.44 1.97 10.96
N SER A 195 8.00 1.23 11.93
CA SER A 195 9.44 0.98 11.98
C SER A 195 9.94 0.22 10.76
N GLU A 196 9.20 -0.79 10.30
CA GLU A 196 9.56 -1.55 9.11
C GLU A 196 9.45 -0.72 7.82
N LEU A 197 8.42 0.14 7.71
CA LEU A 197 8.29 1.03 6.56
C LEU A 197 9.41 2.07 6.52
N CYS A 198 9.74 2.72 7.64
CA CYS A 198 10.89 3.63 7.72
C CYS A 198 12.18 2.93 7.29
N ARG A 199 12.42 1.70 7.77
CA ARG A 199 13.61 0.90 7.41
C ARG A 199 13.71 0.67 5.91
N PHE A 200 12.60 0.38 5.23
CA PHE A 200 12.57 0.22 3.77
C PHE A 200 12.72 1.53 3.02
N ILE A 201 12.14 2.61 3.50
CA ILE A 201 12.21 3.93 2.85
C ILE A 201 13.64 4.47 2.90
N ASP A 202 14.24 4.49 4.10
CA ASP A 202 15.53 5.12 4.37
C ASP A 202 16.72 4.32 3.79
N SER A 203 16.66 2.98 3.73
CA SER A 203 17.81 2.18 3.32
C SER A 203 17.92 2.05 1.79
N PRO A 204 19.04 2.48 1.17
CA PRO A 204 19.27 2.29 -0.26
C PRO A 204 19.59 0.83 -0.63
N SER A 205 19.81 -0.05 0.34
CA SER A 205 20.09 -1.48 0.13
C SER A 205 18.91 -2.27 -0.43
N TYR A 206 17.68 -1.77 -0.27
CA TYR A 206 16.49 -2.40 -0.83
C TYR A 206 16.29 -2.04 -2.30
N SER A 207 15.72 -2.97 -3.06
CA SER A 207 15.36 -2.69 -4.46
C SER A 207 14.42 -1.49 -4.58
N VAL A 208 14.52 -0.79 -5.70
CA VAL A 208 13.64 0.34 -6.07
C VAL A 208 12.17 0.00 -5.88
N LYS A 209 11.75 -1.23 -6.20
CA LYS A 209 10.35 -1.67 -6.06
C LYS A 209 9.92 -1.78 -4.60
N VAL A 210 10.77 -2.31 -3.71
CA VAL A 210 10.46 -2.38 -2.26
C VAL A 210 10.34 -0.97 -1.70
N ARG A 211 11.31 -0.09 -1.96
CA ARG A 211 11.31 1.30 -1.48
C ARG A 211 10.09 2.07 -1.98
N TRP A 212 9.74 1.91 -3.26
CA TRP A 212 8.55 2.52 -3.85
C TRP A 212 7.26 2.05 -3.16
N ASN A 213 7.09 0.74 -2.94
CA ASN A 213 5.91 0.21 -2.25
C ASN A 213 5.86 0.66 -0.78
N ALA A 214 7.00 0.78 -0.12
CA ALA A 214 7.08 1.28 1.26
C ALA A 214 6.67 2.76 1.35
N CYS A 215 7.12 3.58 0.40
CA CYS A 215 6.66 4.97 0.30
C CYS A 215 5.14 5.02 0.07
N HIS A 216 4.61 4.21 -0.85
CA HIS A 216 3.17 4.18 -1.13
C HIS A 216 2.35 3.75 0.10
N ALA A 217 2.75 2.66 0.77
CA ALA A 217 2.11 2.20 2.00
C ALA A 217 2.16 3.28 3.09
N ALA A 218 3.31 3.93 3.30
CA ALA A 218 3.42 5.02 4.25
C ALA A 218 2.43 6.17 3.96
N GLY A 219 2.21 6.50 2.68
CA GLY A 219 1.19 7.47 2.29
C GLY A 219 -0.22 7.05 2.68
N LEU A 220 -0.60 5.79 2.44
CA LEU A 220 -1.91 5.24 2.84
C LEU A 220 -2.12 5.23 4.36
N LEU A 221 -1.06 5.03 5.13
CA LEU A 221 -1.12 5.13 6.59
C LEU A 221 -1.27 6.59 7.04
N LEU A 222 -0.63 7.53 6.35
CA LEU A 222 -0.69 8.96 6.67
C LEU A 222 -2.03 9.61 6.34
N SER A 223 -2.81 9.02 5.42
CA SER A 223 -4.19 9.45 5.17
C SER A 223 -5.17 8.99 6.26
N ASN A 224 -4.74 8.10 7.16
CA ASN A 224 -5.55 7.71 8.30
C ASN A 224 -5.58 8.86 9.33
N PRO A 225 -6.76 9.33 9.78
CA PRO A 225 -6.88 10.40 10.78
C PRO A 225 -6.12 10.11 12.09
N LEU A 226 -5.92 8.83 12.42
CA LEU A 226 -5.13 8.41 13.59
C LEU A 226 -3.65 8.80 13.49
N ALA A 227 -3.12 9.05 12.28
CA ALA A 227 -1.76 9.56 12.09
C ALA A 227 -1.56 10.96 12.73
N SER A 228 -2.63 11.68 13.04
CA SER A 228 -2.57 12.92 13.82
C SER A 228 -2.90 12.77 15.29
N SER A 229 -3.16 11.55 15.76
CA SER A 229 -3.38 11.34 17.19
C SER A 229 -2.11 11.73 17.97
N PRO A 230 -2.23 12.54 19.04
CA PRO A 230 -1.09 12.84 19.90
C PRO A 230 -0.63 11.58 20.66
N THR A 231 -1.45 10.55 20.78
CA THR A 231 -1.12 9.34 21.53
C THR A 231 -1.63 8.10 20.81
N PRO A 232 -0.74 7.21 20.33
CA PRO A 232 0.71 7.39 20.17
C PRO A 232 1.03 8.34 18.99
N PRO A 233 2.19 9.01 18.99
CA PRO A 233 2.64 9.85 17.88
C PRO A 233 3.09 9.00 16.67
N TRP A 234 2.14 8.33 16.02
CA TRP A 234 2.37 7.58 14.79
C TRP A 234 2.41 8.53 13.59
N GLY A 235 3.31 8.31 12.62
CA GLY A 235 3.31 9.03 11.34
C GLY A 235 4.43 10.06 11.23
N LYS A 236 4.90 10.63 12.33
CA LYS A 236 6.00 11.62 12.32
C LYS A 236 7.31 11.04 11.76
N ARG A 237 7.62 9.78 12.11
CA ARG A 237 8.80 9.07 11.59
C ARG A 237 8.65 8.76 10.11
N LEU A 238 7.44 8.40 9.67
CA LEU A 238 7.13 8.20 8.25
C LEU A 238 7.34 9.48 7.45
N ILE A 239 6.79 10.62 7.91
CA ILE A 239 6.99 11.92 7.26
C ILE A 239 8.47 12.25 7.16
N GLY A 240 9.25 12.10 8.24
CA GLY A 240 10.69 12.35 8.20
C GLY A 240 11.44 11.46 7.20
N ALA A 241 11.09 10.18 7.12
CA ALA A 241 11.69 9.26 6.15
C ALA A 241 11.31 9.62 4.71
N LEU A 242 10.04 10.00 4.47
CA LEU A 242 9.55 10.41 3.15
C LEU A 242 10.16 11.74 2.70
N GLU A 243 10.30 12.74 3.57
CA GLU A 243 10.92 14.03 3.25
C GLU A 243 12.38 13.88 2.84
N ARG A 244 13.18 13.13 3.62
CA ARG A 244 14.56 12.80 3.26
C ARG A 244 14.61 12.06 1.93
N THR A 245 13.82 11.01 1.78
CA THR A 245 13.80 10.19 0.56
C THR A 245 13.35 10.97 -0.67
N GLY A 246 12.35 11.83 -0.55
CA GLY A 246 11.84 12.68 -1.64
C GLY A 246 12.83 13.74 -2.09
N THR A 247 13.77 14.13 -1.22
CA THR A 247 14.83 15.08 -1.50
C THR A 247 16.08 14.39 -2.08
N GLU A 248 16.53 13.31 -1.43
CA GLU A 248 17.90 12.81 -1.58
C GLU A 248 18.02 11.47 -2.34
N ALA A 249 16.95 10.68 -2.46
CA ALA A 249 17.10 9.30 -2.95
C ALA A 249 17.55 9.25 -4.42
N GLU A 250 18.61 8.53 -4.74
CA GLU A 250 19.18 8.50 -6.10
C GLU A 250 18.16 8.16 -7.21
N ASN A 251 17.23 7.25 -6.94
CA ASN A 251 16.22 6.83 -7.91
C ASN A 251 15.00 7.76 -7.97
N PHE A 252 14.71 8.32 -9.15
CA PHE A 252 13.63 9.30 -9.35
C PHE A 252 12.25 8.71 -9.11
N LYS A 253 12.03 7.41 -9.37
CA LYS A 253 10.72 6.80 -9.07
C LYS A 253 10.45 6.75 -7.58
N VAL A 254 11.49 6.45 -6.79
CA VAL A 254 11.38 6.43 -5.32
C VAL A 254 11.14 7.84 -4.81
N ARG A 255 11.90 8.84 -5.30
CA ARG A 255 11.67 10.26 -4.98
C ARG A 255 10.24 10.69 -5.29
N ILE A 256 9.78 10.47 -6.52
CA ILE A 256 8.42 10.79 -6.98
C ILE A 256 7.38 10.20 -6.03
N GLN A 257 7.52 8.92 -5.67
CA GLN A 257 6.54 8.27 -4.80
C GLN A 257 6.60 8.79 -3.37
N ALA A 258 7.79 9.04 -2.83
CA ALA A 258 7.94 9.61 -1.50
C ALA A 258 7.28 11.00 -1.42
N THR A 259 7.55 11.85 -2.40
CA THR A 259 6.96 13.18 -2.55
C THR A 259 5.43 13.13 -2.67
N ARG A 260 4.88 12.19 -3.43
CA ARG A 260 3.42 11.96 -3.49
C ARG A 260 2.84 11.55 -2.16
N SER A 261 3.49 10.63 -1.46
CA SER A 261 3.02 10.11 -0.17
C SER A 261 3.01 11.14 0.94
N ILE A 262 3.92 12.13 0.93
CA ILE A 262 3.88 13.26 1.89
C ILE A 262 2.56 14.01 1.80
N ARG A 263 2.04 14.18 0.57
CA ARG A 263 0.80 14.91 0.32
C ARG A 263 -0.46 14.18 0.80
N TYR A 264 -0.34 12.89 1.12
CA TYR A 264 -1.47 12.12 1.66
C TYR A 264 -1.68 12.40 3.15
N ALA A 265 -0.76 13.10 3.82
CA ALA A 265 -0.93 13.57 5.20
C ALA A 265 -1.75 14.86 5.20
N PRO A 266 -3.02 14.86 5.64
CA PRO A 266 -3.90 16.01 5.46
C PRO A 266 -3.75 17.07 6.58
N GLN A 267 -2.80 16.91 7.50
CA GLN A 267 -2.82 17.57 8.81
C GLN A 267 -1.44 18.11 9.22
N ARG A 268 -1.41 19.40 9.61
CA ARG A 268 -0.22 20.10 10.12
C ARG A 268 0.45 19.38 11.30
N SER A 269 -0.33 18.76 12.19
CA SER A 269 0.14 18.09 13.41
C SER A 269 1.15 16.96 13.17
N VAL A 270 1.13 16.31 12.01
CA VAL A 270 2.09 15.25 11.67
C VAL A 270 3.46 15.83 11.30
N HIS A 271 3.49 17.07 10.81
CA HIS A 271 4.72 17.78 10.43
C HIS A 271 5.40 18.48 11.62
N VAL A 272 4.62 18.80 12.66
CA VAL A 272 5.03 19.58 13.83
C VAL A 272 5.51 18.69 14.99
N GLN A 273 6.43 19.16 15.82
CA GLN A 273 6.91 18.43 17.01
C GLN A 273 5.88 18.47 18.15
N GLN A 274 5.93 17.52 19.10
CA GLN A 274 4.96 17.51 20.21
C GLN A 274 5.34 18.57 21.25
N GLY A 275 4.37 19.41 21.65
CA GLY A 275 4.53 20.39 22.73
C GLY A 275 4.96 21.79 22.28
N SER A 276 5.10 22.02 20.98
CA SER A 276 5.45 23.32 20.44
C SER A 276 4.29 24.32 20.45
N THR A 277 4.60 25.62 20.57
CA THR A 277 3.64 26.72 20.51
C THR A 277 3.47 27.24 19.06
N GLU A 278 2.33 27.89 18.76
CA GLU A 278 1.89 28.32 17.41
C GLU A 278 2.88 29.20 16.61
N GLY A 279 4.01 29.62 17.19
CA GLY A 279 5.06 30.41 16.53
C GLY A 279 6.47 29.79 16.48
N GLU A 280 6.86 28.95 17.45
CA GLU A 280 8.17 28.25 17.44
C GLU A 280 8.24 27.15 16.36
N ASP A 281 7.07 26.73 15.85
CA ASP A 281 6.95 25.69 14.84
C ASP A 281 7.28 26.14 13.41
N ALA A 282 7.10 27.42 13.09
CA ALA A 282 7.23 27.89 11.71
C ALA A 282 8.66 27.75 11.18
N GLU A 283 9.65 28.21 11.96
CA GLU A 283 11.06 28.13 11.59
C GLU A 283 11.52 26.67 11.49
N ALA A 284 11.10 25.82 12.43
CA ALA A 284 11.44 24.40 12.43
C ALA A 284 10.81 23.65 11.23
N LEU A 285 9.55 23.94 10.91
CA LEU A 285 8.86 23.40 9.73
C LEU A 285 9.55 23.82 8.44
N VAL A 286 9.84 25.11 8.28
CA VAL A 286 10.47 25.64 7.06
C VAL A 286 11.89 25.12 6.92
N ALA A 287 12.67 25.09 8.01
CA ALA A 287 14.01 24.52 8.01
C ALA A 287 13.99 23.04 7.60
N ARG A 288 12.99 22.28 8.04
CA ARG A 288 12.78 20.88 7.65
C ARG A 288 12.42 20.73 6.18
N TRP A 289 11.64 21.66 5.62
CA TRP A 289 11.23 21.64 4.20
C TRP A 289 12.23 22.29 3.25
N ARG A 290 13.25 22.97 3.75
CA ARG A 290 14.30 23.64 2.96
C ARG A 290 14.89 22.72 1.88
N GLY A 291 15.16 21.47 2.23
CA GLY A 291 15.66 20.47 1.27
C GLY A 291 14.69 20.22 0.11
N MET A 292 13.40 20.08 0.42
CA MET A 292 12.35 19.87 -0.58
C MET A 292 12.13 21.11 -1.45
N ILE A 293 12.16 22.31 -0.85
CA ILE A 293 12.06 23.60 -1.57
C ILE A 293 13.25 23.74 -2.53
N GLY A 294 14.48 23.51 -2.03
CA GLY A 294 15.69 23.50 -2.85
C GLY A 294 15.62 22.49 -4.00
N ALA A 295 15.13 21.28 -3.74
CA ALA A 295 14.96 20.25 -4.78
C ALA A 295 13.90 20.62 -5.83
N ALA A 296 12.81 21.29 -5.42
CA ALA A 296 11.75 21.73 -6.34
C ALA A 296 12.17 22.88 -7.26
N MET A 297 13.08 23.75 -6.79
CA MET A 297 13.62 24.89 -7.54
C MET A 297 14.89 24.55 -8.33
N GLY A 298 15.71 23.64 -7.81
CA GLY A 298 17.05 23.37 -8.30
C GLY A 298 17.13 22.60 -9.62
N GLU A 299 18.33 22.60 -10.18
CA GLU A 299 18.70 21.61 -11.19
C GLU A 299 18.93 20.26 -10.53
N VAL A 300 18.45 19.19 -11.16
CA VAL A 300 18.67 17.84 -10.66
C VAL A 300 20.11 17.43 -11.05
N PRO A 301 21.07 17.35 -10.11
CA PRO A 301 22.48 17.12 -10.45
C PRO A 301 22.72 15.67 -10.88
N GLY A 302 23.77 15.45 -11.68
CA GLY A 302 24.30 14.09 -11.94
C GLY A 302 23.30 13.12 -12.56
N LEU A 303 22.53 13.57 -13.55
CA LEU A 303 21.47 12.77 -14.15
C LEU A 303 22.02 11.55 -14.91
N ASP A 304 21.68 10.36 -14.45
CA ASP A 304 21.79 9.16 -15.29
C ASP A 304 20.79 9.25 -16.45
N SER A 305 21.28 8.94 -17.65
CA SER A 305 20.51 8.88 -18.90
C SER A 305 19.21 8.08 -18.76
N SER A 306 19.21 6.97 -18.01
CA SER A 306 18.03 6.12 -17.83
C SER A 306 16.89 6.78 -17.03
N GLN A 307 17.24 7.77 -16.22
CA GLN A 307 16.31 8.48 -15.33
C GLN A 307 15.81 9.80 -15.93
N TYR A 308 16.42 10.29 -17.02
CA TYR A 308 16.09 11.57 -17.65
C TYR A 308 14.60 11.71 -17.96
N LYS A 309 13.96 10.62 -18.42
CA LYS A 309 12.51 10.58 -18.72
C LYS A 309 11.59 10.88 -17.54
N TYR A 310 12.07 10.76 -16.30
CA TYR A 310 11.28 11.06 -15.09
C TYR A 310 11.57 12.45 -14.52
N LYS A 311 12.53 13.21 -15.06
CA LYS A 311 12.95 14.53 -14.54
C LYS A 311 11.78 15.51 -14.46
N GLY A 312 10.96 15.59 -15.52
CA GLY A 312 9.79 16.46 -15.56
C GLY A 312 8.75 16.10 -14.51
N THR A 313 8.42 14.81 -14.40
CA THR A 313 7.50 14.31 -13.37
C THR A 313 8.02 14.57 -11.96
N LEU A 314 9.30 14.32 -11.69
CA LEU A 314 9.91 14.58 -10.38
C LEU A 314 9.75 16.05 -9.97
N ARG A 315 10.09 16.98 -10.87
CA ARG A 315 9.94 18.42 -10.62
C ARG A 315 8.49 18.82 -10.35
N ALA A 316 7.55 18.31 -11.15
CA ALA A 316 6.13 18.60 -10.96
C ALA A 316 5.64 18.13 -9.58
N GLU A 317 5.99 16.91 -9.18
CA GLU A 317 5.56 16.36 -7.89
C GLU A 317 6.22 17.09 -6.71
N GLN A 318 7.50 17.45 -6.80
CA GLN A 318 8.18 18.20 -5.74
C GLN A 318 7.57 19.59 -5.55
N ARG A 319 7.23 20.29 -6.64
CA ARG A 319 6.52 21.57 -6.57
C ARG A 319 5.12 21.43 -5.95
N LEU A 320 4.36 20.42 -6.36
CA LEU A 320 3.04 20.12 -5.76
C LEU A 320 3.16 19.75 -4.28
N CYS A 321 4.23 19.07 -3.87
CA CYS A 321 4.48 18.78 -2.47
C CYS A 321 4.79 20.05 -1.68
N VAL A 322 5.66 20.92 -2.20
CA VAL A 322 5.95 22.22 -1.57
C VAL A 322 4.67 23.05 -1.42
N LEU A 323 3.82 23.10 -2.45
CA LEU A 323 2.50 23.72 -2.34
C LEU A 323 1.70 23.18 -1.15
N THR A 324 1.52 21.85 -1.09
CA THR A 324 0.74 21.21 -0.02
C THR A 324 1.34 21.54 1.35
N LEU A 325 2.66 21.46 1.50
CA LEU A 325 3.33 21.80 2.76
C LEU A 325 3.12 23.27 3.14
N THR A 326 3.24 24.20 2.19
CA THR A 326 3.01 25.63 2.44
C THR A 326 1.56 25.96 2.79
N SER A 327 0.59 25.13 2.38
CA SER A 327 -0.81 25.29 2.78
C SER A 327 -1.05 25.03 4.27
N PHE A 328 -0.09 24.38 4.96
CA PHE A 328 -0.12 24.18 6.40
C PHE A 328 0.50 25.34 7.18
N LEU A 329 1.08 26.34 6.51
CA LEU A 329 1.60 27.53 7.16
C LEU A 329 0.44 28.46 7.55
N LEU A 330 0.45 28.93 8.80
CA LEU A 330 -0.46 29.96 9.28
C LEU A 330 0.00 31.36 8.85
N PRO A 331 -0.88 32.37 8.81
CA PRO A 331 -0.49 33.76 8.55
C PRO A 331 0.61 34.30 9.49
N SER A 332 0.71 33.77 10.71
CA SER A 332 1.79 34.05 11.67
C SER A 332 3.14 33.49 11.22
N ASP A 333 3.15 32.32 10.56
CA ASP A 333 4.38 31.63 10.15
C ASP A 333 5.12 32.40 9.06
N PHE A 334 4.39 33.08 8.16
CA PHE A 334 4.97 33.92 7.11
C PHE A 334 5.79 35.09 7.65
N LYS A 335 5.48 35.56 8.87
CA LYS A 335 6.24 36.65 9.51
C LYS A 335 7.57 36.16 10.12
N ALA A 336 7.69 34.85 10.38
CA ALA A 336 8.85 34.21 10.98
C ALA A 336 9.82 33.60 9.94
N LEU A 337 9.54 33.74 8.64
CA LEU A 337 10.41 33.23 7.58
C LEU A 337 11.76 33.98 7.57
N PRO A 338 12.91 33.28 7.70
CA PRO A 338 14.19 33.91 7.98
C PRO A 338 14.85 34.60 6.77
N SER A 339 14.32 34.48 5.54
CA SER A 339 14.86 35.17 4.35
C SER A 339 13.84 35.46 3.22
N LEU A 340 14.11 36.54 2.47
CA LEU A 340 13.33 36.95 1.30
C LEU A 340 13.44 35.94 0.14
N GLU A 341 14.60 35.26 -0.02
CA GLU A 341 14.82 34.27 -1.08
C GLU A 341 14.02 32.98 -0.86
N GLU A 342 13.94 32.46 0.37
CA GLU A 342 13.06 31.32 0.66
C GLU A 342 11.59 31.70 0.48
N SER A 343 11.22 32.92 0.87
CA SER A 343 9.89 33.47 0.65
C SER A 343 9.57 33.63 -0.84
N LEU A 344 10.53 34.06 -1.65
CA LEU A 344 10.42 34.17 -3.11
C LEU A 344 10.35 32.80 -3.77
N GLY A 345 11.14 31.83 -3.32
CA GLY A 345 11.13 30.45 -3.82
C GLY A 345 9.82 29.73 -3.53
N VAL A 346 9.27 29.92 -2.32
CA VAL A 346 7.92 29.48 -1.97
C VAL A 346 6.88 30.20 -2.85
N CYS A 347 6.98 31.52 -3.01
CA CYS A 347 6.08 32.29 -3.89
C CYS A 347 6.17 31.86 -5.37
N GLU A 348 7.36 31.52 -5.87
CA GLU A 348 7.55 30.99 -7.22
C GLU A 348 6.97 29.60 -7.38
N CYS A 349 7.21 28.70 -6.41
CA CYS A 349 6.55 27.40 -6.38
C CYS A 349 5.02 27.56 -6.36
N LEU A 350 4.50 28.53 -5.60
CA LEU A 350 3.08 28.90 -5.55
C LEU A 350 2.55 29.35 -6.92
N ARG A 351 3.26 30.25 -7.61
CA ARG A 351 2.91 30.69 -8.96
C ARG A 351 2.95 29.56 -9.98
N HIS A 352 4.07 28.84 -10.07
CA HIS A 352 4.26 27.76 -11.04
C HIS A 352 3.25 26.63 -10.89
N ALA A 353 2.85 26.32 -9.65
CA ALA A 353 1.92 25.24 -9.42
C ALA A 353 0.46 25.70 -9.49
N SER A 354 0.16 26.99 -9.30
CA SER A 354 -1.10 27.60 -9.77
C SER A 354 -1.23 27.49 -11.30
N ASP A 355 -0.16 27.82 -12.04
CA ASP A 355 -0.15 27.72 -13.51
C ASP A 355 -0.32 26.26 -13.99
N ALA A 356 0.33 25.31 -13.31
CA ALA A 356 0.17 23.88 -13.60
C ALA A 356 -1.24 23.36 -13.24
N ALA A 357 -1.85 23.86 -12.16
CA ALA A 357 -3.22 23.50 -11.77
C ALA A 357 -4.27 24.07 -12.74
N GLN A 358 -4.02 25.23 -13.34
CA GLN A 358 -4.86 25.81 -14.40
C GLN A 358 -4.73 25.06 -15.73
N ALA A 359 -3.55 24.47 -16.00
CA ALA A 359 -3.30 23.69 -17.21
C ALA A 359 -3.86 22.25 -17.16
N ASP A 360 -4.09 21.67 -15.97
CA ASP A 360 -4.59 20.30 -15.80
C ASP A 360 -5.49 20.17 -14.52
N PRO A 361 -6.79 20.48 -14.62
CA PRO A 361 -7.77 20.46 -13.51
C PRO A 361 -7.83 19.17 -12.66
N PRO A 362 -7.59 17.95 -13.20
CA PRO A 362 -7.49 16.72 -12.43
C PRO A 362 -6.43 16.74 -11.32
N LEU A 363 -5.37 17.55 -11.42
CA LEU A 363 -4.33 17.67 -10.39
C LEU A 363 -4.87 18.24 -9.07
N LEU A 364 -5.84 19.17 -9.13
CA LEU A 364 -6.53 19.71 -7.96
C LEU A 364 -7.40 18.65 -7.27
N SER A 365 -8.11 17.83 -8.05
CA SER A 365 -8.95 16.75 -7.50
C SER A 365 -8.13 15.63 -6.84
N ARG A 366 -6.84 15.51 -7.18
CA ARG A 366 -5.86 14.60 -6.55
C ARG A 366 -5.07 15.22 -5.40
N ALA A 367 -5.08 16.55 -5.28
CA ALA A 367 -4.51 17.27 -4.14
C ALA A 367 -5.53 17.46 -3.01
N ALA A 368 -6.83 17.44 -3.35
CA ALA A 368 -7.95 17.61 -2.43
C ALA A 368 -8.66 16.29 -2.04
N ARG A 369 -8.13 15.12 -2.47
CA ARG A 369 -8.60 13.79 -2.03
C ARG A 369 -7.56 13.11 -1.17
#